data_AF-A0A2N5XIV0-F1
#
_entry.id   AF-A0A2N5XIV0-F1
#
_cell.length_a   1.000
_cell.length_b   1.000
_cell.length_c   1.000
_cell.angle_alpha   90.00
_cell.angle_beta   90.00
_cell.angle_gamma   90.00
#
_symmetry.space_group_name_H-M   'P 1'
#
loop_
_entity.id
_entity.type
_entity.pdbx_description
1 polymer ?
#
loop_
_entity_poly.entity_id
_entity_poly.type
_entity_poly.pdbx_seq_one_letter_code
_entity_poly.pdbx_strand_id
1 'polypeptide(L)'
;GIAGVVRFAAEQQRTLDAVRARLDAATAVAVPDEPRPKAGDSLLEAALNGVGLTGRDSGGRYHDCFYRLFELPGLIGRSMRGEGRSVPAERTHAELEKQWSLESLDLLALPVLPEILALRAGSEAVVEEHRQALDAFLAECDAQNLTDLNPDHWRCVRLRLDASLFEGPDAVQGYTDDTVLNLDGGAFLVFPHRSYSFLADLHVDEPTGKHCGALFHDPSGRFEAPAPSTLLAERPFVPETARPAGWVARFRAELAERGPAPWFPAAAEEFARLTGVTPTMARLVVAGLPRIDDQREAVPSATLRTIGVKPADARVAKEELKSLDAAARQAVVAALLPAEPSRLWTHGPDAARAAEVWNERLGRRTPLPEEILHDAVLSVASPGLAPAATLRVFLDPAAAAGLTSDLTWKFGYRCLEPVEQAPGFDGAVLKGSVALAARLAHRLPSGDPVRAVLPGVLGALRDRLAHPGLLIGLDRESTDWEAYRKAAGDPTETGDGFVRYGAVVLGTGTLPPFPAVRPALLDAAGTDPHLTAVSAGERPNAVETALRLVHARTFAELLA
;
A
#
# COMPACT_ATOMS: atom_id res chain seq x y z
N GLY A 1 28.60 -30.68 37.93
CA GLY A 1 29.65 -31.37 37.15
C GLY A 1 29.08 -31.85 35.83
N ILE A 2 29.90 -31.98 34.78
CA ILE A 2 29.50 -32.28 33.39
C ILE A 2 28.51 -33.47 33.29
N ALA A 3 28.65 -34.49 34.14
CA ALA A 3 27.73 -35.63 34.22
C ALA A 3 26.28 -35.26 34.59
N GLY A 4 26.06 -34.19 35.37
CA GLY A 4 24.73 -33.68 35.72
C GLY A 4 24.07 -32.93 34.56
N VAL A 5 24.86 -32.21 33.76
CA VAL A 5 24.38 -31.50 32.56
C VAL A 5 23.97 -32.49 31.48
N VAL A 6 24.76 -33.55 31.26
CA VAL A 6 24.43 -34.62 30.31
C VAL A 6 23.16 -35.36 30.74
N ARG A 7 22.97 -35.61 32.04
CA ARG A 7 21.76 -36.26 32.56
C ARG A 7 20.51 -35.39 32.35
N PHE A 8 20.62 -34.09 32.64
CA PHE A 8 19.54 -33.13 32.40
C PHE A 8 19.19 -33.04 30.91
N ALA A 9 20.19 -32.94 30.02
CA ALA A 9 19.96 -32.92 28.58
C ALA A 9 19.28 -34.21 28.07
N ALA A 10 19.67 -35.38 28.61
CA ALA A 10 19.03 -36.65 28.26
C ALA A 10 17.57 -36.76 28.77
N GLU A 11 17.22 -36.09 29.87
CA GLU A 11 15.84 -35.99 30.35
C GLU A 11 15.01 -35.01 29.51
N GLN A 12 15.59 -33.88 29.10
CA GLN A 12 14.93 -32.94 28.20
C GLN A 12 14.68 -33.57 26.82
N GLN A 13 15.67 -34.31 26.27
CA GLN A 13 15.51 -35.04 25.02
C GLN A 13 14.37 -36.07 25.10
N ARG A 14 14.30 -36.86 26.18
CA ARG A 14 13.20 -37.81 26.40
C ARG A 14 11.83 -37.14 26.49
N THR A 15 11.77 -35.96 27.09
CA THR A 15 10.53 -35.17 27.19
C THR A 15 10.10 -34.67 25.80
N LEU A 16 11.04 -34.16 25.00
CA LEU A 16 10.78 -33.70 23.64
C LEU A 16 10.38 -34.84 22.70
N ASP A 17 11.03 -36.00 22.81
CA ASP A 17 10.71 -37.19 22.02
C ASP A 17 9.29 -37.71 22.36
N ALA A 18 8.90 -37.66 23.64
CA ALA A 18 7.54 -38.03 24.07
C ALA A 18 6.48 -37.04 23.56
N VAL A 19 6.77 -35.74 23.56
CA VAL A 19 5.89 -34.71 22.98
C VAL A 19 5.74 -34.90 21.48
N ARG A 20 6.85 -35.17 20.78
CA ARG A 20 6.86 -35.47 19.34
C ARG A 20 6.04 -36.72 19.03
N ALA A 21 6.21 -37.82 19.77
CA ALA A 21 5.41 -39.02 19.59
C ALA A 21 3.91 -38.77 19.83
N ARG A 22 3.55 -37.88 20.76
CA ARG A 22 2.14 -37.51 21.01
C ARG A 22 1.56 -36.64 19.89
N LEU A 23 2.37 -35.77 19.30
CA LEU A 23 2.02 -34.99 18.11
C LEU A 23 1.86 -35.89 16.88
N ASP A 24 2.81 -36.81 16.64
CA ASP A 24 2.78 -37.77 15.55
C ASP A 24 1.56 -38.72 15.66
N ALA A 25 1.17 -39.11 16.88
CA ALA A 25 -0.04 -39.90 17.12
C ALA A 25 -1.34 -39.08 16.94
N ALA A 26 -1.31 -37.78 17.24
CA ALA A 26 -2.46 -36.89 17.03
C ALA A 26 -2.68 -36.57 15.53
N THR A 27 -1.61 -36.55 14.73
CA THR A 27 -1.69 -36.41 13.26
C THR A 27 -1.95 -37.74 12.54
N ALA A 28 -1.79 -38.89 13.21
CA ALA A 28 -2.10 -40.21 12.67
C ALA A 28 -3.59 -40.60 12.69
N VAL A 29 -4.49 -39.73 13.18
CA VAL A 29 -5.93 -39.89 12.94
C VAL A 29 -6.16 -39.71 11.44
N ALA A 30 -6.39 -40.82 10.75
CA ALA A 30 -6.69 -40.86 9.33
C ALA A 30 -7.89 -39.96 9.03
N VAL A 31 -7.59 -38.75 8.53
CA VAL A 31 -8.53 -37.96 7.77
C VAL A 31 -8.93 -38.83 6.57
N PRO A 32 -10.22 -38.99 6.26
CA PRO A 32 -10.64 -39.65 5.03
C PRO A 32 -9.82 -39.06 3.88
N ASP A 33 -9.25 -39.90 3.05
CA ASP A 33 -8.50 -39.47 1.86
C ASP A 33 -9.50 -38.76 0.94
N GLU A 34 -9.67 -37.46 1.18
CA GLU A 34 -10.43 -36.58 0.31
C GLU A 34 -9.74 -36.64 -1.06
N PRO A 35 -10.51 -36.74 -2.15
CA PRO A 35 -9.92 -36.72 -3.48
C PRO A 35 -9.04 -35.46 -3.56
N ARG A 36 -7.81 -35.55 -4.07
CA ARG A 36 -7.01 -34.34 -4.35
C ARG A 36 -7.79 -33.49 -5.36
N PRO A 37 -8.10 -32.22 -5.05
CA PRO A 37 -7.77 -31.20 -6.06
C PRO A 37 -7.33 -29.85 -5.46
N LYS A 38 -6.84 -28.99 -6.37
CA LYS A 38 -6.62 -27.53 -6.29
C LYS A 38 -5.20 -27.09 -5.98
N ALA A 39 -4.69 -26.17 -6.82
CA ALA A 39 -3.53 -25.35 -6.55
C ALA A 39 -3.60 -24.84 -5.11
N GLY A 40 -2.53 -24.99 -4.32
CA GLY A 40 -2.56 -24.57 -2.91
C GLY A 40 -2.80 -23.07 -2.75
N ASP A 41 -3.45 -22.65 -1.66
CA ASP A 41 -3.70 -21.22 -1.40
C ASP A 41 -2.43 -20.37 -1.39
N SER A 42 -1.28 -20.94 -1.00
CA SER A 42 0.01 -20.25 -1.08
C SER A 42 0.44 -19.95 -2.52
N LEU A 43 0.13 -20.87 -3.45
CA LEU A 43 0.37 -20.68 -4.88
C LEU A 43 -0.60 -19.66 -5.48
N LEU A 44 -1.85 -19.66 -5.03
CA LEU A 44 -2.83 -18.65 -5.44
C LEU A 44 -2.48 -17.26 -4.89
N GLU A 45 -2.11 -17.14 -3.61
CA GLU A 45 -1.66 -15.89 -3.00
C GLU A 45 -0.47 -15.30 -3.76
N ALA A 46 0.50 -16.17 -4.08
CA ALA A 46 1.62 -15.88 -4.96
C ALA A 46 1.18 -15.36 -6.33
N ALA A 47 0.19 -15.99 -6.96
CA ALA A 47 -0.32 -15.59 -8.27
C ALA A 47 -1.13 -14.28 -8.24
N LEU A 48 -1.80 -13.97 -7.11
CA LEU A 48 -2.58 -12.75 -6.90
C LEU A 48 -1.71 -11.55 -6.52
N ASN A 49 -0.54 -11.76 -5.94
CA ASN A 49 0.34 -10.68 -5.49
C ASN A 49 0.75 -9.72 -6.63
N GLY A 50 0.69 -8.42 -6.36
CA GLY A 50 1.21 -7.33 -7.19
C GLY A 50 0.20 -6.25 -7.62
N VAL A 51 -1.09 -6.47 -7.36
CA VAL A 51 -2.17 -5.46 -7.52
C VAL A 51 -2.79 -5.06 -6.18
N GLY A 52 -2.17 -5.38 -5.05
CA GLY A 52 -2.70 -5.08 -3.72
C GLY A 52 -3.92 -5.90 -3.32
N LEU A 53 -4.19 -7.03 -3.99
CA LEU A 53 -5.30 -7.93 -3.67
C LEU A 53 -5.11 -8.70 -2.37
N THR A 54 -3.88 -9.00 -2.00
CA THR A 54 -3.55 -9.74 -0.78
C THR A 54 -2.84 -8.78 0.17
N GLY A 55 -3.44 -8.53 1.34
CA GLY A 55 -3.01 -7.51 2.28
C GLY A 55 -1.59 -7.74 2.80
N ARG A 56 -0.61 -7.02 2.25
CA ARG A 56 0.79 -7.08 2.68
C ARG A 56 1.44 -5.71 2.85
N ASP A 57 0.75 -4.77 3.51
CA ASP A 57 1.37 -3.48 3.83
C ASP A 57 1.74 -3.27 5.31
N SER A 58 3.01 -2.84 5.44
CA SER A 58 3.65 -1.95 6.42
C SER A 58 3.55 -2.20 7.93
N GLY A 59 3.03 -3.34 8.37
CA GLY A 59 3.08 -3.75 9.77
C GLY A 59 3.47 -5.21 9.89
N GLY A 60 4.77 -5.49 10.04
CA GLY A 60 5.31 -6.85 10.13
C GLY A 60 4.49 -7.77 11.04
N ARG A 61 3.62 -8.58 10.43
CA ARG A 61 3.16 -9.86 10.95
C ARG A 61 3.36 -10.86 9.83
N TYR A 62 4.62 -11.30 9.75
CA TYR A 62 4.93 -12.63 9.26
C TYR A 62 4.15 -13.59 10.13
N HIS A 63 3.07 -14.18 9.64
CA HIS A 63 2.57 -15.51 9.96
C HIS A 63 1.34 -15.76 9.10
N ASP A 64 1.43 -16.78 8.25
CA ASP A 64 0.33 -17.55 7.69
C ASP A 64 -0.91 -16.74 7.28
N CYS A 65 -0.94 -16.23 6.05
CA CYS A 65 -2.20 -16.15 5.35
C CYS A 65 -2.76 -17.58 5.35
N PHE A 66 -3.67 -17.86 6.28
CA PHE A 66 -4.23 -19.19 6.46
C PHE A 66 -4.83 -19.63 5.12
N TYR A 67 -4.53 -20.87 4.73
CA TYR A 67 -4.96 -21.56 3.52
C TYR A 67 -6.50 -21.52 3.31
N ARG A 68 -7.05 -20.36 2.91
CA ARG A 68 -8.49 -20.09 2.84
C ARG A 68 -8.93 -19.19 1.68
N LEU A 69 -8.04 -18.87 0.72
CA LEU A 69 -8.44 -18.05 -0.44
C LEU A 69 -9.55 -18.74 -1.23
N PHE A 70 -9.44 -20.06 -1.44
CA PHE A 70 -10.51 -20.84 -2.08
C PHE A 70 -11.79 -21.00 -1.23
N GLU A 71 -11.76 -20.72 0.07
CA GLU A 71 -12.97 -20.74 0.92
C GLU A 71 -13.83 -19.48 0.70
N LEU A 72 -13.20 -18.36 0.33
CA LEU A 72 -13.85 -17.06 0.24
C LEU A 72 -15.01 -17.02 -0.77
N PRO A 73 -14.86 -17.46 -2.04
CA PRO A 73 -15.99 -17.48 -2.97
C PRO A 73 -17.18 -18.27 -2.44
N GLY A 74 -16.90 -19.43 -1.82
CA GLY A 74 -17.94 -20.27 -1.22
C GLY A 74 -18.65 -19.59 -0.06
N LEU A 75 -17.92 -18.85 0.79
CA LEU A 75 -18.51 -18.08 1.89
C LEU A 75 -19.51 -17.03 1.37
N ILE A 76 -19.10 -16.21 0.40
CA ILE A 76 -19.95 -15.17 -0.16
C ILE A 76 -21.11 -15.78 -0.96
N GLY A 77 -20.82 -16.80 -1.79
CA GLY A 77 -21.83 -17.50 -2.59
C GLY A 77 -22.93 -18.15 -1.75
N ARG A 78 -22.58 -18.78 -0.62
CA ARG A 78 -23.58 -19.31 0.34
C ARG A 78 -24.48 -18.21 0.89
N SER A 79 -23.89 -17.05 1.22
CA SER A 79 -24.63 -15.90 1.76
C SER A 79 -25.58 -15.31 0.70
N MET A 80 -25.13 -15.18 -0.55
CA MET A 80 -25.96 -14.75 -1.70
C MET A 80 -27.13 -15.70 -1.98
N ARG A 81 -26.98 -17.00 -1.72
CA ARG A 81 -28.06 -18.00 -1.85
C ARG A 81 -28.98 -18.09 -0.62
N GLY A 82 -28.73 -17.30 0.44
CA GLY A 82 -29.48 -17.36 1.68
C GLY A 82 -29.24 -18.63 2.50
N GLU A 83 -28.12 -19.34 2.26
CA GLU A 83 -27.72 -20.54 2.99
C GLU A 83 -26.99 -20.21 4.30
N GLY A 84 -26.64 -18.94 4.50
CA GLY A 84 -26.07 -18.43 5.74
C GLY A 84 -27.07 -18.43 6.89
N ARG A 85 -26.61 -18.72 8.11
CA ARG A 85 -27.46 -18.63 9.31
C ARG A 85 -27.80 -17.16 9.57
N SER A 86 -29.07 -16.80 9.38
CA SER A 86 -29.59 -15.47 9.73
C SER A 86 -29.28 -15.15 11.18
N VAL A 87 -28.74 -13.96 11.41
CA VAL A 87 -28.37 -13.47 12.73
C VAL A 87 -29.55 -12.67 13.29
N PRO A 88 -29.96 -12.87 14.57
CA PRO A 88 -31.03 -12.08 15.17
C PRO A 88 -30.75 -10.58 15.09
N ALA A 89 -31.79 -9.79 14.83
CA ALA A 89 -31.71 -8.33 14.60
C ALA A 89 -31.19 -7.50 15.79
N GLU A 90 -30.95 -8.12 16.95
CA GLU A 90 -30.40 -7.44 18.14
C GLU A 90 -28.87 -7.58 18.21
N ARG A 91 -28.27 -8.50 17.46
CA ARG A 91 -26.83 -8.78 17.49
C ARG A 91 -26.07 -7.97 16.46
N THR A 92 -24.89 -7.52 16.85
CA THR A 92 -23.96 -6.80 15.98
C THR A 92 -22.93 -7.73 15.36
N HIS A 93 -22.29 -7.26 14.28
CA HIS A 93 -21.15 -7.95 13.66
C HIS A 93 -19.98 -8.17 14.63
N ALA A 94 -19.81 -7.27 15.60
CA ALA A 94 -18.73 -7.34 16.59
C ALA A 94 -18.86 -8.54 17.55
N GLU A 95 -20.07 -9.10 17.70
CA GLU A 95 -20.35 -10.29 18.51
C GLU A 95 -20.19 -11.61 17.74
N LEU A 96 -19.93 -11.55 16.43
CA LEU A 96 -19.76 -12.73 15.58
C LEU A 96 -18.33 -13.26 15.64
N GLU A 97 -18.19 -14.57 15.38
CA GLU A 97 -16.87 -15.17 15.21
C GLU A 97 -16.22 -14.67 13.92
N LYS A 98 -14.93 -14.35 14.03
CA LYS A 98 -14.11 -13.90 12.92
C LYS A 98 -14.03 -14.94 11.82
N GLN A 99 -14.28 -14.54 10.58
CA GLN A 99 -14.18 -15.36 9.39
C GLN A 99 -12.87 -15.06 8.67
N TRP A 100 -11.82 -15.80 9.04
CA TRP A 100 -10.45 -15.62 8.56
C TRP A 100 -10.27 -15.62 7.03
N SER A 101 -11.19 -16.20 6.26
CA SER A 101 -11.18 -16.12 4.79
C SER A 101 -11.34 -14.68 4.26
N LEU A 102 -11.97 -13.78 5.03
CA LEU A 102 -12.16 -12.38 4.64
C LEU A 102 -10.89 -11.52 4.78
N GLU A 103 -9.90 -11.96 5.57
CA GLU A 103 -8.60 -11.27 5.66
C GLU A 103 -7.73 -11.48 4.42
N SER A 104 -8.04 -12.51 3.64
CA SER A 104 -7.11 -13.04 2.63
C SER A 104 -7.15 -12.26 1.32
N LEU A 105 -8.24 -11.54 1.03
CA LEU A 105 -8.46 -10.82 -0.22
C LEU A 105 -9.12 -9.46 0.02
N ASP A 106 -8.66 -8.44 -0.70
CA ASP A 106 -9.33 -7.15 -0.78
C ASP A 106 -10.69 -7.28 -1.49
N LEU A 107 -11.77 -7.26 -0.70
CA LEU A 107 -13.13 -7.40 -1.21
C LEU A 107 -13.60 -6.20 -2.02
N LEU A 108 -12.97 -5.03 -1.89
CA LEU A 108 -13.32 -3.90 -2.76
C LEU A 108 -12.96 -4.16 -4.23
N ALA A 109 -12.06 -5.09 -4.47
CA ALA A 109 -11.65 -5.46 -5.82
C ALA A 109 -12.64 -6.43 -6.49
N LEU A 110 -13.67 -6.97 -5.81
CA LEU A 110 -14.62 -7.92 -6.40
C LEU A 110 -15.17 -7.50 -7.77
N PRO A 111 -15.52 -6.21 -8.03
CA PRO A 111 -16.05 -5.80 -9.34
C PRO A 111 -15.04 -5.86 -10.49
N VAL A 112 -13.74 -5.90 -10.19
CA VAL A 112 -12.64 -5.90 -11.19
C VAL A 112 -11.77 -7.16 -11.10
N LEU A 113 -11.98 -7.99 -10.08
CA LEU A 113 -11.22 -9.20 -9.81
C LEU A 113 -11.33 -10.21 -10.96
N PRO A 114 -12.51 -10.52 -11.52
CA PRO A 114 -12.64 -11.43 -12.66
C PRO A 114 -11.76 -11.04 -13.85
N GLU A 115 -11.66 -9.76 -14.20
CA GLU A 115 -10.81 -9.26 -15.28
C GLU A 115 -9.33 -9.42 -14.98
N ILE A 116 -8.91 -9.12 -13.75
CA ILE A 116 -7.52 -9.29 -13.30
C ILE A 116 -7.12 -10.78 -13.38
N LEU A 117 -7.99 -11.66 -12.88
CA LEU A 117 -7.79 -13.11 -12.92
C LEU A 117 -7.69 -13.60 -14.37
N ALA A 118 -8.63 -13.21 -15.22
CA ALA A 118 -8.66 -13.61 -16.63
C ALA A 118 -7.42 -13.13 -17.38
N LEU A 119 -7.05 -11.85 -17.27
CA LEU A 119 -5.85 -11.32 -17.92
C LEU A 119 -4.59 -12.11 -17.53
N ARG A 120 -4.40 -12.34 -16.22
CA ARG A 120 -3.21 -13.04 -15.72
C ARG A 120 -3.23 -14.53 -16.05
N ALA A 121 -4.38 -15.20 -15.91
CA ALA A 121 -4.54 -16.62 -16.28
C ALA A 121 -4.34 -16.85 -17.78
N GLY A 122 -4.71 -15.87 -18.61
CA GLY A 122 -4.58 -15.93 -20.06
C GLY A 122 -3.26 -15.46 -20.64
N SER A 123 -2.29 -14.99 -19.85
CA SER A 123 -1.08 -14.33 -20.37
C SER A 123 0.16 -15.20 -20.31
N GLU A 124 0.90 -15.35 -21.42
CA GLU A 124 2.19 -16.05 -21.47
C GLU A 124 3.25 -15.43 -20.54
N ALA A 125 3.11 -14.15 -20.17
CA ALA A 125 3.99 -13.50 -19.20
C ALA A 125 3.85 -14.07 -17.78
N VAL A 126 2.76 -14.78 -17.49
CA VAL A 126 2.51 -15.43 -16.20
C VAL A 126 2.95 -16.89 -16.27
N VAL A 127 3.72 -17.31 -15.25
CA VAL A 127 4.20 -18.69 -15.15
C VAL A 127 3.04 -19.68 -15.09
N GLU A 128 3.23 -20.88 -15.65
CA GLU A 128 2.17 -21.87 -15.86
C GLU A 128 1.43 -22.21 -14.56
N GLU A 129 2.15 -22.45 -13.47
CA GLU A 129 1.55 -22.82 -12.18
C GLU A 129 0.65 -21.70 -11.62
N HIS A 130 1.05 -20.45 -11.81
CA HIS A 130 0.22 -19.30 -11.43
C HIS A 130 -1.00 -19.19 -12.35
N ARG A 131 -0.86 -19.40 -13.66
CA ARG A 131 -2.00 -19.37 -14.60
C ARG A 131 -3.06 -20.40 -14.24
N GLN A 132 -2.65 -21.63 -13.93
CA GLN A 132 -3.55 -22.70 -13.52
C GLN A 132 -4.27 -22.39 -12.20
N ALA A 133 -3.55 -21.84 -11.22
CA ALA A 133 -4.16 -21.43 -9.95
C ALA A 133 -5.19 -20.32 -10.14
N LEU A 134 -4.88 -19.32 -10.99
CA LEU A 134 -5.78 -18.20 -11.29
C LEU A 134 -7.01 -18.64 -12.09
N ASP A 135 -6.86 -19.51 -13.09
CA ASP A 135 -8.00 -20.07 -13.84
C ASP A 135 -8.92 -20.90 -12.92
N ALA A 136 -8.35 -21.71 -12.03
CA ALA A 136 -9.12 -22.48 -11.05
C ALA A 136 -9.87 -21.57 -10.07
N PHE A 137 -9.28 -20.45 -9.65
CA PHE A 137 -9.94 -19.49 -8.77
C PHE A 137 -11.01 -18.68 -9.51
N LEU A 138 -10.77 -18.30 -10.77
CA LEU A 138 -11.78 -17.68 -11.63
C LEU A 138 -12.97 -18.61 -11.85
N ALA A 139 -12.73 -19.90 -12.03
CA ALA A 139 -13.77 -20.93 -12.11
C ALA A 139 -14.63 -21.00 -10.86
N GLU A 140 -14.00 -20.93 -9.67
CA GLU A 140 -14.72 -20.95 -8.40
C GLU A 140 -15.54 -19.66 -8.22
N CYS A 141 -15.01 -18.49 -8.58
CA CYS A 141 -15.77 -17.25 -8.56
C CYS A 141 -17.00 -17.32 -9.47
N ASP A 142 -16.84 -17.87 -10.68
CA ASP A 142 -17.93 -18.04 -11.65
C ASP A 142 -19.01 -19.00 -11.13
N ALA A 143 -18.60 -20.14 -10.54
CA ALA A 143 -19.51 -21.11 -9.94
C ALA A 143 -20.35 -20.54 -8.78
N GLN A 144 -19.85 -19.50 -8.11
CA GLN A 144 -20.53 -18.82 -7.01
C GLN A 144 -21.27 -17.53 -7.45
N ASN A 145 -21.36 -17.25 -8.76
CA ASN A 145 -21.94 -16.03 -9.35
C ASN A 145 -21.26 -14.73 -8.88
N LEU A 146 -19.95 -14.76 -8.64
CA LEU A 146 -19.15 -13.59 -8.28
C LEU A 146 -18.53 -12.88 -9.49
N THR A 147 -18.81 -13.37 -10.71
CA THR A 147 -18.31 -12.85 -11.99
C THR A 147 -19.32 -11.97 -12.73
N ASP A 148 -20.58 -11.98 -12.27
CA ASP A 148 -21.72 -11.24 -12.82
C ASP A 148 -22.51 -10.60 -11.67
N LEU A 149 -21.89 -9.59 -11.05
CA LEU A 149 -22.48 -8.90 -9.90
C LEU A 149 -23.56 -7.93 -10.38
N ASN A 150 -24.80 -8.11 -9.92
CA ASN A 150 -25.88 -7.17 -10.24
C ASN A 150 -25.65 -5.82 -9.51
N PRO A 151 -25.46 -4.69 -10.23
CA PRO A 151 -25.26 -3.39 -9.59
C PRO A 151 -26.43 -2.95 -8.71
N ASP A 152 -27.65 -3.43 -8.96
CA ASP A 152 -28.82 -3.09 -8.15
C ASP A 152 -28.84 -3.78 -6.78
N HIS A 153 -28.03 -4.84 -6.59
CA HIS A 153 -28.00 -5.63 -5.37
C HIS A 153 -26.86 -5.26 -4.43
N TRP A 154 -25.90 -4.44 -4.86
CA TRP A 154 -24.67 -4.19 -4.11
C TRP A 154 -24.42 -2.71 -3.81
N ARG A 155 -24.15 -2.39 -2.55
CA ARG A 155 -23.75 -1.05 -2.11
C ARG A 155 -22.54 -1.09 -1.18
N CYS A 156 -21.72 -0.05 -1.25
CA CYS A 156 -20.81 0.31 -0.19
C CYS A 156 -21.58 1.16 0.81
N VAL A 157 -21.60 0.78 2.09
CA VAL A 157 -22.36 1.49 3.13
C VAL A 157 -21.48 1.89 4.30
N ARG A 158 -21.79 3.03 4.91
CA ARG A 158 -21.24 3.47 6.19
C ARG A 158 -22.34 3.37 7.25
N LEU A 159 -22.06 2.63 8.30
CA LEU A 159 -22.97 2.33 9.39
C LEU A 159 -22.49 2.99 10.68
N ARG A 160 -23.45 3.36 11.53
CA ARG A 160 -23.23 3.82 12.90
C ARG A 160 -23.80 2.83 13.89
N LEU A 161 -22.99 2.46 14.88
CA LEU A 161 -23.40 1.78 16.09
C LEU A 161 -23.46 2.79 17.24
N ASP A 162 -24.53 2.74 18.03
CA ASP A 162 -24.70 3.64 19.18
C ASP A 162 -23.58 3.43 20.22
N ALA A 163 -23.14 4.52 20.86
CA ALA A 163 -22.12 4.46 21.90
C ALA A 163 -22.55 3.60 23.09
N SER A 164 -23.85 3.56 23.40
CA SER A 164 -24.41 2.79 24.51
C SER A 164 -24.15 1.28 24.39
N LEU A 165 -23.94 0.76 23.18
CA LEU A 165 -23.62 -0.65 22.95
C LEU A 165 -22.25 -1.04 23.48
N PHE A 166 -21.37 -0.06 23.72
CA PHE A 166 -20.00 -0.27 24.16
C PHE A 166 -19.78 0.13 25.63
N GLU A 167 -20.83 0.51 26.34
CA GLU A 167 -20.80 0.96 27.73
C GLU A 167 -21.59 0.02 28.64
N GLY A 168 -21.10 -0.23 29.85
CA GLY A 168 -21.79 -1.04 30.87
C GLY A 168 -21.38 -2.52 30.93
N PRO A 169 -22.03 -3.31 31.81
CA PRO A 169 -21.68 -4.70 32.08
C PRO A 169 -21.95 -5.66 30.90
N ASP A 170 -22.91 -5.32 30.05
CA ASP A 170 -23.27 -6.07 28.82
C ASP A 170 -22.67 -5.45 27.56
N ALA A 171 -21.67 -4.57 27.70
CA ALA A 171 -21.02 -3.90 26.58
C ALA A 171 -20.44 -4.91 25.60
N VAL A 172 -20.68 -4.69 24.31
CA VAL A 172 -20.07 -5.44 23.22
C VAL A 172 -18.55 -5.29 23.32
N GLN A 173 -17.90 -6.40 23.65
CA GLN A 173 -16.44 -6.46 23.81
C GLN A 173 -15.81 -6.75 22.45
N GLY A 174 -15.01 -5.81 21.94
CA GLY A 174 -14.12 -6.06 20.80
C GLY A 174 -14.32 -5.12 19.59
N TYR A 175 -13.46 -5.36 18.60
CA TYR A 175 -13.44 -4.73 17.29
C TYR A 175 -13.32 -5.84 16.25
N THR A 176 -14.32 -6.72 16.20
CA THR A 176 -14.27 -7.89 15.32
C THR A 176 -14.58 -7.46 13.89
N ASP A 177 -13.52 -7.19 13.13
CA ASP A 177 -13.55 -7.10 11.67
C ASP A 177 -13.60 -8.51 11.06
N ASP A 178 -13.71 -8.60 9.73
CA ASP A 178 -13.69 -9.85 8.97
C ASP A 178 -14.87 -10.76 9.31
N THR A 179 -16.09 -10.23 9.18
CA THR A 179 -17.34 -10.97 9.47
C THR A 179 -18.39 -10.80 8.36
N VAL A 180 -19.22 -11.83 8.17
CA VAL A 180 -20.46 -11.76 7.39
C VAL A 180 -21.66 -11.80 8.34
N LEU A 181 -22.45 -10.73 8.35
CA LEU A 181 -23.73 -10.64 9.03
C LEU A 181 -24.84 -11.02 8.04
N ASN A 182 -25.29 -12.27 8.10
CA ASN A 182 -26.40 -12.75 7.26
C ASN A 182 -27.73 -12.24 7.80
N LEU A 183 -28.56 -11.70 6.91
CA LEU A 183 -29.91 -11.22 7.17
C LEU A 183 -30.93 -12.13 6.46
N ASP A 184 -32.21 -11.84 6.66
CA ASP A 184 -33.28 -12.57 5.99
C ASP A 184 -33.35 -12.24 4.50
N GLY A 185 -33.88 -13.19 3.71
CA GLY A 185 -34.12 -12.96 2.27
C GLY A 185 -32.86 -12.93 1.40
N GLY A 186 -31.72 -13.44 1.88
CA GLY A 186 -30.45 -13.46 1.14
C GLY A 186 -29.69 -12.12 1.16
N ALA A 187 -30.15 -11.17 1.97
CA ALA A 187 -29.42 -9.96 2.27
C ALA A 187 -28.30 -10.24 3.28
N PHE A 188 -27.15 -9.57 3.16
CA PHE A 188 -26.06 -9.69 4.13
C PHE A 188 -25.12 -8.49 4.06
N LEU A 189 -24.43 -8.26 5.18
CA LEU A 189 -23.35 -7.26 5.28
C LEU A 189 -22.01 -7.97 5.46
N VAL A 190 -21.01 -7.56 4.68
CA VAL A 190 -19.63 -7.99 4.84
C VAL A 190 -18.82 -6.86 5.45
N PHE A 191 -18.22 -7.11 6.61
CA PHE A 191 -17.32 -6.20 7.30
C PHE A 191 -15.89 -6.65 7.01
N PRO A 192 -15.17 -6.02 6.07
CA PRO A 192 -13.84 -6.44 5.68
C PRO A 192 -12.80 -6.06 6.75
N HIS A 193 -11.56 -6.51 6.53
CA HIS A 193 -10.43 -6.13 7.37
C HIS A 193 -10.31 -4.61 7.50
N ARG A 194 -10.16 -4.10 8.74
CA ARG A 194 -10.14 -2.67 9.07
C ARG A 194 -11.42 -1.92 8.69
N SER A 195 -12.58 -2.55 8.90
CA SER A 195 -13.91 -2.00 8.62
C SER A 195 -14.13 -0.59 9.20
N TYR A 196 -13.47 -0.23 10.30
CA TYR A 196 -13.55 1.09 10.93
C TYR A 196 -12.79 2.21 10.19
N SER A 197 -11.80 1.87 9.37
CA SER A 197 -11.10 2.80 8.46
C SER A 197 -11.59 2.71 7.01
N PHE A 198 -12.42 1.71 6.73
CA PHE A 198 -13.04 1.47 5.44
C PHE A 198 -14.06 2.57 5.13
N LEU A 199 -13.96 3.20 3.95
CA LEU A 199 -14.82 4.31 3.53
C LEU A 199 -14.78 5.54 4.47
N ALA A 200 -13.65 5.77 5.15
CA ALA A 200 -13.47 6.93 6.02
C ALA A 200 -13.65 8.28 5.29
N ASP A 201 -13.42 8.30 3.97
CA ASP A 201 -13.60 9.41 3.03
C ASP A 201 -15.06 9.81 2.82
N LEU A 202 -16.02 8.93 3.09
CA LEU A 202 -17.45 9.27 3.17
C LEU A 202 -17.71 10.05 4.48
N HIS A 203 -17.18 11.28 4.56
CA HIS A 203 -17.27 12.16 5.73
C HIS A 203 -18.73 12.52 6.01
N VAL A 204 -19.17 12.30 7.24
CA VAL A 204 -20.47 12.75 7.75
C VAL A 204 -20.16 13.48 9.06
N ASP A 205 -20.64 14.71 9.23
CA ASP A 205 -20.44 15.53 10.44
C ASP A 205 -20.71 14.68 11.69
N GLU A 206 -19.69 14.49 12.54
CA GLU A 206 -19.65 13.42 13.56
C GLU A 206 -20.84 13.46 14.53
N PRO A 207 -21.82 12.54 14.41
CA PRO A 207 -22.71 12.22 15.51
C PRO A 207 -21.96 11.30 16.48
N THR A 208 -22.20 11.42 17.78
CA THR A 208 -21.68 10.49 18.79
C THR A 208 -22.00 9.02 18.43
N GLY A 209 -21.01 8.13 18.51
CA GLY A 209 -21.14 6.69 18.20
C GLY A 209 -19.88 6.09 17.57
N LYS A 210 -19.89 4.78 17.25
CA LYS A 210 -18.83 4.13 16.46
C LYS A 210 -19.25 3.98 15.00
N HIS A 211 -18.34 4.25 14.07
CA HIS A 211 -18.58 4.16 12.62
C HIS A 211 -17.81 2.99 12.01
N CYS A 212 -18.47 2.20 11.16
CA CYS A 212 -17.84 1.16 10.37
C CYS A 212 -18.37 1.15 8.94
N GLY A 213 -17.52 0.77 7.99
CA GLY A 213 -17.90 0.56 6.60
C GLY A 213 -18.11 -0.92 6.28
N ALA A 214 -19.05 -1.21 5.38
CA ALA A 214 -19.39 -2.56 4.96
C ALA A 214 -19.79 -2.63 3.48
N LEU A 215 -19.71 -3.83 2.89
CA LEU A 215 -20.39 -4.16 1.64
C LEU A 215 -21.77 -4.72 1.97
N PHE A 216 -22.82 -4.14 1.40
CA PHE A 216 -24.20 -4.57 1.58
C PHE A 216 -24.70 -5.23 0.29
N HIS A 217 -25.00 -6.52 0.38
CA HIS A 217 -25.80 -7.22 -0.62
C HIS A 217 -27.26 -7.29 -0.17
N ASP A 218 -28.18 -6.77 -0.99
CA ASP A 218 -29.63 -6.89 -0.77
C ASP A 218 -30.35 -7.15 -2.10
N PRO A 219 -30.81 -8.39 -2.36
CA PRO A 219 -31.57 -8.74 -3.57
C PRO A 219 -32.89 -7.99 -3.72
N SER A 220 -33.42 -7.39 -2.64
CA SER A 220 -34.66 -6.62 -2.68
C SER A 220 -34.44 -5.15 -3.06
N GLY A 221 -33.20 -4.68 -3.06
CA GLY A 221 -32.82 -3.30 -3.39
C GLY A 221 -33.29 -2.26 -2.37
N ARG A 222 -33.69 -2.66 -1.15
CA ARG A 222 -34.15 -1.73 -0.12
C ARG A 222 -33.00 -1.10 0.66
N PHE A 223 -31.92 -1.85 0.86
CA PHE A 223 -30.72 -1.44 1.61
C PHE A 223 -31.04 -0.90 3.01
N GLU A 224 -32.00 -1.52 3.69
CA GLU A 224 -32.35 -1.19 5.07
C GLU A 224 -31.27 -1.67 6.05
N ALA A 225 -30.66 -0.76 6.80
CA ALA A 225 -29.67 -1.14 7.81
C ALA A 225 -30.33 -1.99 8.92
N PRO A 226 -29.74 -3.13 9.29
CA PRO A 226 -30.26 -3.93 10.38
C PRO A 226 -30.05 -3.22 11.71
N ALA A 227 -31.02 -3.30 12.61
CA ALA A 227 -30.80 -2.90 13.99
C ALA A 227 -29.60 -3.70 14.59
N PRO A 228 -28.84 -3.12 15.54
CA PRO A 228 -28.90 -1.75 16.04
C PRO A 228 -28.11 -0.73 15.19
N SER A 229 -27.75 -1.07 13.94
CA SER A 229 -26.98 -0.19 13.06
C SER A 229 -27.86 0.86 12.39
N THR A 230 -27.35 2.09 12.26
CA THR A 230 -27.97 3.16 11.45
C THR A 230 -27.18 3.37 10.17
N LEU A 231 -27.83 3.42 9.01
CA LEU A 231 -27.20 3.82 7.75
C LEU A 231 -26.88 5.32 7.77
N LEU A 232 -25.62 5.69 7.53
CA LEU A 232 -25.18 7.08 7.43
C LEU A 232 -24.96 7.54 5.99
N ALA A 233 -24.34 6.68 5.18
CA ALA A 233 -24.03 6.98 3.79
C ALA A 233 -23.99 5.69 2.97
N GLU A 234 -24.30 5.80 1.69
CA GLU A 234 -24.19 4.72 0.71
C GLU A 234 -23.63 5.22 -0.62
N ARG A 235 -22.98 4.33 -1.35
CA ARG A 235 -22.60 4.56 -2.76
C ARG A 235 -22.66 3.26 -3.56
N PRO A 236 -22.79 3.33 -4.90
CA PRO A 236 -22.69 2.15 -5.75
C PRO A 236 -21.37 1.40 -5.53
N PHE A 237 -21.44 0.07 -5.50
CA PHE A 237 -20.25 -0.79 -5.40
C PHE A 237 -19.78 -1.28 -6.78
N VAL A 238 -20.72 -1.74 -7.59
CA VAL A 238 -20.45 -2.27 -8.94
C VAL A 238 -20.69 -1.15 -9.96
N PRO A 239 -19.77 -0.92 -10.92
CA PRO A 239 -20.00 0.02 -12.02
C PRO A 239 -21.19 -0.39 -12.90
N GLU A 240 -21.90 0.58 -13.49
CA GLU A 240 -23.05 0.31 -14.37
C GLU A 240 -22.68 -0.47 -15.66
N THR A 241 -21.42 -0.35 -16.12
CA THR A 241 -20.89 -1.05 -17.28
C THR A 241 -20.29 -2.41 -16.88
N ALA A 242 -21.15 -3.36 -16.55
CA ALA A 242 -20.75 -4.76 -16.34
C ALA A 242 -20.46 -5.48 -17.67
N ARG A 243 -19.56 -6.47 -17.64
CA ARG A 243 -19.37 -7.40 -18.77
C ARG A 243 -20.64 -8.24 -18.97
N PRO A 244 -20.92 -8.69 -20.20
CA PRO A 244 -22.10 -9.51 -20.45
C PRO A 244 -22.04 -10.83 -19.67
N ALA A 245 -23.21 -11.31 -19.24
CA ALA A 245 -23.34 -12.61 -18.57
C ALA A 245 -22.66 -13.73 -19.38
N GLY A 246 -21.97 -14.64 -18.69
CA GLY A 246 -21.28 -15.78 -19.31
C GLY A 246 -19.96 -15.42 -20.03
N TRP A 247 -19.45 -14.20 -19.91
CA TRP A 247 -18.17 -13.82 -20.52
C TRP A 247 -16.99 -14.65 -19.99
N VAL A 248 -16.99 -15.05 -18.71
CA VAL A 248 -15.95 -15.88 -18.11
C VAL A 248 -15.93 -17.26 -18.77
N ALA A 249 -17.08 -17.89 -18.95
CA ALA A 249 -17.18 -19.16 -19.66
C ALA A 249 -16.62 -19.05 -21.10
N ARG A 250 -16.93 -17.96 -21.82
CA ARG A 250 -16.37 -17.69 -23.15
C ARG A 250 -14.84 -17.51 -23.11
N PHE A 251 -14.33 -16.71 -22.18
CA PHE A 251 -12.90 -16.49 -22.00
C PHE A 251 -12.15 -17.81 -21.72
N ARG A 252 -12.67 -18.62 -20.80
CA ARG A 252 -12.06 -19.90 -20.42
C ARG A 252 -12.11 -20.92 -21.55
N ALA A 253 -13.14 -20.89 -22.39
CA ALA A 253 -13.18 -21.70 -23.62
C ALA A 253 -12.06 -21.30 -24.60
N GLU A 254 -11.84 -20.00 -24.85
CA GLU A 254 -10.74 -19.53 -25.70
C GLU A 254 -9.37 -19.92 -25.11
N LEU A 255 -9.20 -19.83 -23.79
CA LEU A 255 -7.98 -20.25 -23.09
C LEU A 255 -7.72 -21.75 -23.23
N ALA A 256 -8.76 -22.58 -23.11
CA ALA A 256 -8.64 -24.03 -23.29
C ALA A 256 -8.33 -24.42 -24.75
N GLU A 257 -8.86 -23.69 -25.73
CA GLU A 257 -8.64 -23.95 -27.15
C GLU A 257 -7.26 -23.50 -27.63
N ARG A 258 -6.83 -22.29 -27.24
CA ARG A 258 -5.65 -21.62 -27.81
C ARG A 258 -4.41 -21.68 -26.90
N GLY A 259 -4.57 -22.03 -25.63
CA GLY A 259 -3.54 -21.88 -24.62
C GLY A 259 -3.30 -20.41 -24.23
N PRO A 260 -2.19 -20.07 -23.57
CA PRO A 260 -1.90 -18.70 -23.15
C PRO A 260 -1.73 -17.76 -24.36
N ALA A 261 -2.28 -16.54 -24.24
CA ALA A 261 -2.09 -15.49 -25.21
C ALA A 261 -0.61 -15.04 -25.25
N PRO A 262 -0.03 -14.86 -26.45
CA PRO A 262 1.39 -14.56 -26.58
C PRO A 262 1.73 -13.17 -26.02
N TRP A 263 3.00 -12.95 -25.71
CA TRP A 263 3.46 -11.61 -25.31
C TRP A 263 3.45 -10.61 -26.49
N PHE A 264 2.86 -9.42 -26.27
CA PHE A 264 2.81 -8.33 -27.26
C PHE A 264 3.61 -7.11 -26.78
N PRO A 265 4.89 -6.96 -27.18
CA PRO A 265 5.72 -5.82 -26.77
C PRO A 265 5.11 -4.45 -27.12
N ALA A 266 4.41 -4.38 -28.27
CA ALA A 266 3.77 -3.15 -28.76
C ALA A 266 2.72 -2.59 -27.77
N ALA A 267 2.04 -3.45 -27.01
CA ALA A 267 1.09 -3.01 -25.98
C ALA A 267 1.80 -2.26 -24.84
N ALA A 268 2.97 -2.75 -24.41
CA ALA A 268 3.78 -2.06 -23.40
C ALA A 268 4.39 -0.75 -23.93
N GLU A 269 4.85 -0.73 -25.19
CA GLU A 269 5.36 0.47 -25.84
C GLU A 269 4.28 1.56 -25.95
N GLU A 270 3.06 1.18 -26.35
CA GLU A 270 1.93 2.09 -26.45
C GLU A 270 1.49 2.61 -25.07
N PHE A 271 1.43 1.73 -24.07
CA PHE A 271 1.14 2.14 -22.69
C PHE A 271 2.17 3.15 -22.18
N ALA A 272 3.47 2.91 -22.40
CA ALA A 272 4.54 3.84 -22.03
C ALA A 272 4.39 5.20 -22.72
N ARG A 273 4.08 5.21 -24.02
CA ARG A 273 3.89 6.43 -24.81
C ARG A 273 2.71 7.28 -24.31
N LEU A 274 1.60 6.64 -23.98
CA LEU A 274 0.37 7.30 -23.55
C LEU A 274 0.43 7.81 -22.10
N THR A 275 1.13 7.11 -21.21
CA THR A 275 1.18 7.44 -19.77
C THR A 275 2.45 8.18 -19.34
N GLY A 276 3.53 8.06 -20.12
CA GLY A 276 4.84 8.64 -19.79
C GLY A 276 5.62 7.86 -18.72
N VAL A 277 5.22 6.62 -18.39
CA VAL A 277 6.02 5.73 -17.53
C VAL A 277 7.24 5.20 -18.28
N THR A 278 8.22 4.65 -17.55
CA THR A 278 9.39 4.02 -18.19
C THR A 278 9.00 2.75 -18.94
N PRO A 279 9.78 2.36 -19.97
CA PRO A 279 9.56 1.11 -20.70
C PRO A 279 9.45 -0.12 -19.79
N THR A 280 10.31 -0.25 -18.78
CA THR A 280 10.23 -1.39 -17.84
C THR A 280 8.97 -1.38 -16.99
N MET A 281 8.54 -0.21 -16.48
CA MET A 281 7.27 -0.11 -15.75
C MET A 281 6.10 -0.53 -16.64
N ALA A 282 6.06 -0.04 -17.89
CA ALA A 282 4.99 -0.40 -18.81
C ALA A 282 4.95 -1.91 -19.10
N ARG A 283 6.12 -2.54 -19.28
CA ARG A 283 6.21 -4.00 -19.47
C ARG A 283 5.69 -4.77 -18.25
N LEU A 284 6.02 -4.33 -17.03
CA LEU A 284 5.51 -4.94 -15.80
C LEU A 284 4.00 -4.73 -15.64
N VAL A 285 3.48 -3.54 -15.97
CA VAL A 285 2.04 -3.24 -15.93
C VAL A 285 1.27 -4.12 -16.92
N VAL A 286 1.70 -4.16 -18.18
CA VAL A 286 1.03 -4.94 -19.25
C VAL A 286 1.14 -6.46 -19.00
N ALA A 287 2.18 -6.91 -18.29
CA ALA A 287 2.29 -8.28 -17.80
C ALA A 287 1.35 -8.61 -16.62
N GLY A 288 0.54 -7.64 -16.20
CA GLY A 288 -0.42 -7.77 -15.11
C GLY A 288 0.17 -7.52 -13.73
N LEU A 289 1.32 -6.87 -13.59
CA LEU A 289 1.98 -6.57 -12.31
C LEU A 289 2.30 -7.81 -11.44
N PRO A 290 3.03 -8.81 -11.95
CA PRO A 290 3.33 -10.02 -11.18
C PRO A 290 4.29 -9.72 -10.02
N ARG A 291 3.91 -10.11 -8.80
CA ARG A 291 4.76 -10.06 -7.59
C ARG A 291 5.27 -8.67 -7.20
N ILE A 292 4.52 -7.60 -7.48
CA ILE A 292 4.95 -6.23 -7.19
C ILE A 292 4.87 -5.87 -5.70
N ASP A 293 3.91 -6.41 -4.94
CA ASP A 293 3.68 -5.97 -3.55
C ASP A 293 4.66 -6.64 -2.56
N ASP A 294 5.20 -7.81 -2.91
CA ASP A 294 6.10 -8.59 -2.05
C ASP A 294 7.47 -7.90 -1.88
N GLN A 295 7.94 -7.62 -0.66
CA GLN A 295 9.26 -7.00 -0.46
C GLN A 295 10.44 -7.96 -0.67
N ARG A 296 10.22 -9.26 -0.51
CA ARG A 296 11.27 -10.28 -0.45
C ARG A 296 11.47 -10.97 -1.78
N GLU A 297 10.37 -11.27 -2.44
CA GLU A 297 10.40 -12.06 -3.68
C GLU A 297 10.53 -11.16 -4.90
N ALA A 298 11.48 -11.46 -5.78
CA ALA A 298 11.58 -10.78 -7.06
C ALA A 298 10.47 -11.24 -8.03
N VAL A 299 10.25 -10.46 -9.08
CA VAL A 299 9.44 -10.91 -10.22
C VAL A 299 10.05 -12.21 -10.78
N PRO A 300 9.24 -13.25 -11.09
CA PRO A 300 9.76 -14.52 -11.58
C PRO A 300 10.68 -14.35 -12.80
N SER A 301 11.81 -15.06 -12.81
CA SER A 301 12.81 -14.93 -13.88
C SER A 301 12.27 -15.37 -15.25
N ALA A 302 11.36 -16.35 -15.27
CA ALA A 302 10.64 -16.77 -16.48
C ALA A 302 9.80 -15.62 -17.05
N THR A 303 9.02 -14.95 -16.20
CA THR A 303 8.25 -13.75 -16.57
C THR A 303 9.16 -12.66 -17.12
N LEU A 304 10.24 -12.32 -16.41
CA LEU A 304 11.20 -11.29 -16.85
C LEU A 304 11.81 -11.61 -18.21
N ARG A 305 12.10 -12.89 -18.48
CA ARG A 305 12.59 -13.35 -19.78
C ARG A 305 11.53 -13.17 -20.87
N THR A 306 10.29 -13.57 -20.62
CA THR A 306 9.17 -13.41 -21.57
C THR A 306 8.96 -11.95 -21.94
N ILE A 307 8.97 -11.05 -20.95
CA ILE A 307 8.73 -9.62 -21.18
C ILE A 307 10.00 -8.86 -21.58
N GLY A 308 11.18 -9.51 -21.63
CA GLY A 308 12.44 -8.90 -22.04
C GLY A 308 12.98 -7.82 -21.09
N VAL A 309 12.83 -8.01 -19.77
CA VAL A 309 13.29 -7.07 -18.74
C VAL A 309 14.42 -7.67 -17.91
N LYS A 310 15.45 -6.87 -17.57
CA LYS A 310 16.53 -7.32 -16.70
C LYS A 310 16.09 -7.29 -15.23
N PRO A 311 16.55 -8.23 -14.37
CA PRO A 311 16.17 -8.26 -12.96
C PRO A 311 16.50 -6.97 -12.18
N ALA A 312 17.61 -6.30 -12.51
CA ALA A 312 18.00 -5.05 -11.85
C ALA A 312 17.01 -3.91 -12.15
N ASP A 313 16.57 -3.81 -13.40
CA ASP A 313 15.62 -2.81 -13.89
C ASP A 313 14.22 -3.08 -13.30
N ALA A 314 13.81 -4.35 -13.29
CA ALA A 314 12.56 -4.77 -12.66
C ALA A 314 12.48 -4.41 -11.18
N ARG A 315 13.59 -4.55 -10.43
CA ARG A 315 13.64 -4.18 -9.00
C ARG A 315 13.39 -2.70 -8.78
N VAL A 316 13.96 -1.83 -9.62
CA VAL A 316 13.75 -0.38 -9.53
C VAL A 316 12.30 -0.02 -9.85
N ALA A 317 11.77 -0.52 -10.97
CA ALA A 317 10.39 -0.29 -11.38
C ALA A 317 9.37 -0.83 -10.36
N LYS A 318 9.70 -1.96 -9.71
CA LYS A 318 8.86 -2.58 -8.68
C LYS A 318 8.67 -1.68 -7.46
N GLU A 319 9.73 -1.09 -6.93
CA GLU A 319 9.62 -0.16 -5.78
C GLU A 319 8.70 1.02 -6.11
N GLU A 320 8.79 1.52 -7.33
CA GLU A 320 7.93 2.60 -7.79
C GLU A 320 6.47 2.17 -7.94
N LEU A 321 6.21 1.04 -8.63
CA LEU A 321 4.86 0.51 -8.81
C LEU A 321 4.19 0.16 -7.49
N LYS A 322 4.96 -0.33 -6.52
CA LYS A 322 4.48 -0.65 -5.17
C LYS A 322 3.98 0.58 -4.43
N SER A 323 4.61 1.74 -4.62
CA SER A 323 4.19 2.99 -3.96
C SER A 323 2.86 3.55 -4.47
N LEU A 324 2.31 3.01 -5.56
CA LEU A 324 1.03 3.46 -6.11
C LEU A 324 -0.14 3.01 -5.24
N ASP A 325 -1.28 3.67 -5.41
CA ASP A 325 -2.53 3.21 -4.83
C ASP A 325 -2.92 1.82 -5.38
N ALA A 326 -3.33 0.92 -4.49
CA ALA A 326 -3.68 -0.45 -4.84
C ALA A 326 -4.91 -0.49 -5.75
N ALA A 327 -5.96 0.28 -5.44
CA ALA A 327 -7.18 0.33 -6.25
C ALA A 327 -6.90 0.86 -7.67
N ALA A 328 -5.98 1.83 -7.81
CA ALA A 328 -5.49 2.27 -9.11
C ALA A 328 -4.76 1.15 -9.87
N ARG A 329 -3.88 0.37 -9.21
CA ARG A 329 -3.23 -0.80 -9.84
C ARG A 329 -4.25 -1.84 -10.30
N GLN A 330 -5.24 -2.17 -9.47
CA GLN A 330 -6.33 -3.10 -9.80
C GLN A 330 -7.10 -2.63 -11.04
N ALA A 331 -7.56 -1.37 -11.05
CA ALA A 331 -8.33 -0.81 -12.14
C ALA A 331 -7.55 -0.77 -13.47
N VAL A 332 -6.26 -0.42 -13.43
CA VAL A 332 -5.39 -0.42 -14.62
C VAL A 332 -5.22 -1.85 -15.16
N VAL A 333 -4.99 -2.82 -14.29
CA VAL A 333 -4.83 -4.23 -14.72
C VAL A 333 -6.13 -4.80 -15.26
N ALA A 334 -7.28 -4.51 -14.65
CA ALA A 334 -8.57 -4.92 -15.18
C ALA A 334 -8.84 -4.33 -16.57
N ALA A 335 -8.48 -3.06 -16.78
CA ALA A 335 -8.65 -2.34 -18.04
C ALA A 335 -7.78 -2.88 -19.20
N LEU A 336 -6.73 -3.65 -18.90
CA LEU A 336 -5.91 -4.31 -19.92
C LEU A 336 -6.63 -5.48 -20.60
N LEU A 337 -7.66 -6.05 -19.99
CA LEU A 337 -8.41 -7.14 -20.61
C LEU A 337 -9.37 -6.58 -21.67
N PRO A 338 -9.22 -6.93 -22.96
CA PRO A 338 -10.11 -6.45 -24.01
C PRO A 338 -11.59 -6.79 -23.72
N ALA A 339 -12.52 -5.96 -24.18
CA ALA A 339 -13.96 -6.22 -24.02
C ALA A 339 -14.39 -7.57 -24.63
N GLU A 340 -13.88 -7.89 -25.82
CA GLU A 340 -14.02 -9.20 -26.46
C GLU A 340 -12.82 -10.10 -26.13
N PRO A 341 -13.00 -11.22 -25.41
CA PRO A 341 -11.91 -12.09 -24.95
C PRO A 341 -10.92 -12.53 -26.03
N SER A 342 -11.40 -12.91 -27.21
CA SER A 342 -10.58 -13.42 -28.32
C SER A 342 -9.58 -12.37 -28.86
N ARG A 343 -9.81 -11.08 -28.59
CA ARG A 343 -8.86 -10.03 -28.97
C ARG A 343 -7.55 -10.11 -28.20
N LEU A 344 -7.55 -10.70 -27.00
CA LEU A 344 -6.33 -10.88 -26.21
C LEU A 344 -5.28 -11.71 -26.97
N TRP A 345 -5.70 -12.74 -27.72
CA TRP A 345 -4.79 -13.58 -28.53
C TRP A 345 -4.35 -12.97 -29.85
N THR A 346 -5.11 -12.00 -30.38
CA THR A 346 -4.87 -11.46 -31.73
C THR A 346 -4.23 -10.07 -31.73
N HIS A 347 -4.60 -9.23 -30.76
CA HIS A 347 -4.16 -7.84 -30.63
C HIS A 347 -3.42 -7.58 -29.31
N GLY A 348 -3.47 -8.52 -28.38
CA GLY A 348 -2.88 -8.37 -27.05
C GLY A 348 -3.76 -7.58 -26.07
N PRO A 349 -3.18 -7.21 -24.92
CA PRO A 349 -3.85 -6.37 -23.91
C PRO A 349 -4.24 -4.99 -24.44
N ASP A 350 -5.35 -4.43 -23.94
CA ASP A 350 -5.85 -3.10 -24.31
C ASP A 350 -5.07 -1.98 -23.60
N ALA A 351 -3.90 -1.68 -24.14
CA ALA A 351 -2.99 -0.67 -23.60
C ALA A 351 -3.59 0.74 -23.59
N ALA A 352 -4.44 1.07 -24.57
CA ALA A 352 -5.06 2.39 -24.68
C ALA A 352 -6.07 2.60 -23.55
N ARG A 353 -6.98 1.63 -23.35
CA ARG A 353 -7.95 1.68 -22.26
C ARG A 353 -7.27 1.71 -20.89
N ALA A 354 -6.23 0.89 -20.69
CA ALA A 354 -5.45 0.89 -19.46
C ALA A 354 -4.73 2.23 -19.23
N ALA A 355 -4.22 2.88 -20.28
CA ALA A 355 -3.56 4.17 -20.18
C ALA A 355 -4.53 5.32 -19.84
N GLU A 356 -5.78 5.27 -20.32
CA GLU A 356 -6.83 6.20 -19.91
C GLU A 356 -7.08 6.10 -18.40
N VAL A 357 -7.30 4.87 -17.89
CA VAL A 357 -7.53 4.63 -16.46
C VAL A 357 -6.32 5.05 -15.63
N TRP A 358 -5.10 4.79 -16.12
CA TRP A 358 -3.87 5.25 -15.48
C TRP A 358 -3.84 6.78 -15.37
N ASN A 359 -4.07 7.48 -16.49
CA ASN A 359 -3.99 8.93 -16.54
C ASN A 359 -5.10 9.60 -15.71
N GLU A 360 -6.29 9.01 -15.66
CA GLU A 360 -7.40 9.47 -14.82
C GLU A 360 -7.07 9.36 -13.32
N ARG A 361 -6.49 8.24 -12.89
CA ARG A 361 -6.27 7.96 -11.46
C ARG A 361 -4.93 8.44 -10.91
N LEU A 362 -3.88 8.41 -11.73
CA LEU A 362 -2.50 8.66 -11.32
C LEU A 362 -1.88 9.87 -12.03
N GLY A 363 -2.59 10.46 -13.00
CA GLY A 363 -2.08 11.52 -13.85
C GLY A 363 -1.10 11.00 -14.91
N ARG A 364 -1.04 11.72 -16.04
CA ARG A 364 0.00 11.50 -17.05
C ARG A 364 1.34 12.00 -16.51
N ARG A 365 2.38 11.21 -16.71
CA ARG A 365 3.73 11.51 -16.21
C ARG A 365 4.59 12.14 -17.29
N THR A 366 5.53 12.98 -16.86
CA THR A 366 6.63 13.44 -17.72
C THR A 366 7.56 12.25 -18.01
N PRO A 367 7.76 11.90 -19.30
CA PRO A 367 8.65 10.82 -19.68
C PRO A 367 10.08 11.07 -19.17
N LEU A 368 10.65 10.05 -18.53
CA LEU A 368 11.99 10.08 -17.99
C LEU A 368 12.85 9.00 -18.66
N PRO A 369 14.09 9.31 -19.10
CA PRO A 369 15.03 8.29 -19.52
C PRO A 369 15.28 7.29 -18.38
N GLU A 370 15.12 6.00 -18.68
CA GLU A 370 15.17 4.93 -17.68
C GLU A 370 16.53 4.86 -16.96
N GLU A 371 17.62 5.15 -17.68
CA GLU A 371 18.98 5.16 -17.13
C GLU A 371 19.17 6.21 -16.03
N ILE A 372 18.55 7.40 -16.19
CA ILE A 372 18.61 8.48 -15.19
C ILE A 372 17.83 8.06 -13.94
N LEU A 373 16.66 7.42 -14.13
CA LEU A 373 15.84 6.93 -13.03
C LEU A 373 16.57 5.84 -12.23
N HIS A 374 17.19 4.88 -12.92
CA HIS A 374 17.93 3.80 -12.25
C HIS A 374 19.13 4.32 -11.48
N ASP A 375 19.91 5.26 -12.03
CA ASP A 375 21.00 5.87 -11.27
C ASP A 375 20.51 6.63 -10.05
N ALA A 376 19.39 7.37 -10.17
CA ALA A 376 18.77 8.09 -9.06
C ALA A 376 18.35 7.14 -7.92
N VAL A 377 17.67 6.04 -8.27
CA VAL A 377 17.19 5.06 -7.28
C VAL A 377 18.34 4.30 -6.60
N LEU A 378 19.40 3.94 -7.35
CA LEU A 378 20.55 3.25 -6.78
C LEU A 378 21.42 4.14 -5.89
N SER A 379 21.41 5.46 -6.12
CA SER A 379 22.31 6.39 -5.46
C SER A 379 21.70 7.06 -4.21
N VAL A 380 20.37 7.11 -4.11
CA VAL A 380 19.65 7.83 -3.05
C VAL A 380 18.67 6.89 -2.34
N ALA A 381 19.20 5.83 -1.73
CA ALA A 381 18.42 4.95 -0.88
C ALA A 381 18.29 5.55 0.52
N SER A 382 17.24 6.33 0.77
CA SER A 382 16.83 6.73 2.12
C SER A 382 15.43 6.16 2.40
N PRO A 383 15.19 5.52 3.57
CA PRO A 383 13.86 5.07 3.95
C PRO A 383 12.85 6.22 3.89
N GLY A 384 11.73 6.02 3.18
CA GLY A 384 10.68 7.02 3.01
C GLY A 384 10.85 7.95 1.80
N LEU A 385 11.96 7.88 1.08
CA LEU A 385 12.12 8.62 -0.18
C LEU A 385 11.71 7.76 -1.38
N ALA A 386 10.92 8.34 -2.29
CA ALA A 386 10.70 7.81 -3.63
C ALA A 386 11.52 8.64 -4.65
N PRO A 387 12.74 8.20 -5.04
CA PRO A 387 13.62 8.98 -5.94
C PRO A 387 12.96 9.30 -7.29
N ALA A 388 12.12 8.38 -7.78
CA ALA A 388 11.32 8.57 -8.98
C ALA A 388 10.31 9.73 -8.85
N ALA A 389 9.61 9.80 -7.71
CA ALA A 389 8.68 10.89 -7.43
C ALA A 389 9.42 12.22 -7.29
N THR A 390 10.53 12.23 -6.55
CA THR A 390 11.38 13.41 -6.35
C THR A 390 11.96 13.95 -7.67
N LEU A 391 12.42 13.07 -8.56
CA LEU A 391 12.92 13.47 -9.88
C LEU A 391 11.83 14.12 -10.74
N ARG A 392 10.59 13.62 -10.68
CA ARG A 392 9.45 14.21 -11.39
C ARG A 392 9.08 15.57 -10.83
N VAL A 393 9.12 15.71 -9.51
CA VAL A 393 8.95 16.99 -8.81
C VAL A 393 10.01 18.02 -9.27
N PHE A 394 11.24 17.59 -9.57
CA PHE A 394 12.26 18.52 -10.08
C PHE A 394 11.99 19.01 -11.51
N LEU A 395 11.39 18.16 -12.34
CA LEU A 395 11.05 18.51 -13.73
C LEU A 395 9.80 19.39 -13.83
N ASP A 396 8.90 19.28 -12.85
CA ASP A 396 7.74 20.15 -12.73
C ASP A 396 7.54 20.58 -11.27
N PRO A 397 8.36 21.54 -10.77
CA PRO A 397 8.26 21.99 -9.38
C PRO A 397 6.92 22.66 -9.08
N ALA A 398 6.27 23.25 -10.08
CA ALA A 398 4.99 23.95 -9.91
C ALA A 398 3.81 22.99 -9.67
N ALA A 399 3.87 21.78 -10.23
CA ALA A 399 2.84 20.75 -10.03
C ALA A 399 2.97 19.97 -8.70
N ALA A 400 4.05 20.18 -7.94
CA ALA A 400 4.39 19.36 -6.78
C ALA A 400 4.09 20.06 -5.45
N ALA A 401 3.00 19.68 -4.79
CA ALA A 401 2.63 20.17 -3.45
C ALA A 401 3.79 20.07 -2.44
N GLY A 402 4.64 19.04 -2.54
CA GLY A 402 5.80 18.85 -1.67
C GLY A 402 6.89 19.94 -1.78
N LEU A 403 6.95 20.73 -2.85
CA LEU A 403 7.85 21.88 -3.00
C LEU A 403 7.12 23.23 -3.09
N THR A 404 5.78 23.23 -3.16
CA THR A 404 4.96 24.45 -3.30
C THR A 404 4.06 24.75 -2.13
N SER A 405 3.82 23.77 -1.24
CA SER A 405 2.95 23.90 -0.06
C SER A 405 3.78 23.93 1.21
N ASP A 406 3.62 25.01 1.96
CA ASP A 406 4.18 25.14 3.30
C ASP A 406 3.21 24.48 4.30
N LEU A 407 3.73 23.63 5.19
CA LEU A 407 2.95 23.00 6.25
C LEU A 407 3.24 23.67 7.60
N THR A 408 2.20 23.79 8.42
CA THR A 408 2.35 24.17 9.82
C THR A 408 2.51 22.91 10.64
N TRP A 409 3.43 22.91 11.60
CA TRP A 409 3.74 21.71 12.38
C TRP A 409 3.36 21.86 13.84
N LYS A 410 2.90 20.77 14.44
CA LYS A 410 2.68 20.62 15.89
C LYS A 410 3.48 19.42 16.42
N PHE A 411 3.77 19.42 17.70
CA PHE A 411 4.34 18.25 18.36
C PHE A 411 3.22 17.24 18.66
N GLY A 412 3.28 16.09 17.98
CA GLY A 412 2.44 14.93 18.28
C GLY A 412 3.00 14.08 19.41
N TYR A 413 2.36 12.93 19.67
CA TYR A 413 2.74 12.05 20.77
C TYR A 413 4.08 11.32 20.56
N ARG A 414 4.51 11.10 19.30
CA ARG A 414 5.80 10.42 18.99
C ARG A 414 6.61 11.07 17.87
N CYS A 415 6.05 12.05 17.18
CA CYS A 415 6.70 12.72 16.05
C CYS A 415 6.15 14.14 15.87
N LEU A 416 6.80 14.92 15.01
CA LEU A 416 6.17 16.11 14.43
C LEU A 416 5.02 15.67 13.53
N GLU A 417 3.86 16.31 13.72
CA GLU A 417 2.68 16.09 12.89
C GLU A 417 2.35 17.39 12.17
N PRO A 418 2.04 17.35 10.86
CA PRO A 418 1.50 18.51 10.20
C PRO A 418 0.10 18.79 10.74
N VAL A 419 -0.24 20.07 10.89
CA VAL A 419 -1.58 20.50 11.30
C VAL A 419 -2.57 20.20 10.19
N GLU A 420 -2.16 20.39 8.94
CA GLU A 420 -2.91 20.05 7.75
C GLU A 420 -2.62 18.60 7.31
N GLN A 421 -3.67 17.81 7.03
CA GLN A 421 -3.51 16.49 6.40
C GLN A 421 -3.30 16.62 4.88
N ALA A 422 -2.23 17.32 4.49
CA ALA A 422 -1.85 17.54 3.10
C ALA A 422 -0.40 17.13 2.86
N PRO A 423 -0.06 16.62 1.66
CA PRO A 423 1.34 16.43 1.28
C PRO A 423 2.08 17.77 1.28
N GLY A 424 3.27 17.83 1.89
CA GLY A 424 4.04 19.06 1.92
C GLY A 424 5.51 18.84 2.28
N PHE A 425 6.23 19.94 2.47
CA PHE A 425 7.68 19.91 2.64
C PHE A 425 8.10 19.42 4.03
N ASP A 426 8.92 18.37 4.09
CA ASP A 426 9.43 17.78 5.33
C ASP A 426 10.94 17.42 5.26
N GLY A 427 11.46 16.82 6.34
CA GLY A 427 12.87 16.40 6.40
C GLY A 427 13.24 15.29 5.42
N ALA A 428 12.31 14.40 5.04
CA ALA A 428 12.55 13.35 4.06
C ALA A 428 12.67 13.94 2.64
N VAL A 429 11.78 14.87 2.29
CA VAL A 429 11.82 15.64 1.05
C VAL A 429 13.12 16.43 0.94
N LEU A 430 13.55 17.11 2.01
CA LEU A 430 14.83 17.84 2.03
C LEU A 430 16.03 16.92 1.78
N LYS A 431 16.17 15.85 2.58
CA LYS A 431 17.28 14.89 2.47
C LYS A 431 17.37 14.30 1.07
N GLY A 432 16.24 13.85 0.54
CA GLY A 432 16.17 13.23 -0.78
C GLY A 432 16.44 14.20 -1.91
N SER A 433 15.90 15.41 -1.82
CA SER A 433 16.09 16.44 -2.85
C SER A 433 17.56 16.85 -2.97
N VAL A 434 18.23 17.12 -1.84
CA VAL A 434 19.65 17.53 -1.86
C VAL A 434 20.53 16.40 -2.40
N ALA A 435 20.31 15.17 -1.94
CA ALA A 435 21.09 14.02 -2.39
C ALA A 435 20.89 13.74 -3.89
N LEU A 436 19.65 13.84 -4.38
CA LEU A 436 19.34 13.65 -5.80
C LEU A 436 19.94 14.77 -6.67
N ALA A 437 19.78 16.04 -6.27
CA ALA A 437 20.33 17.18 -7.00
C ALA A 437 21.86 17.10 -7.11
N ALA A 438 22.55 16.78 -6.02
CA ALA A 438 23.99 16.57 -6.01
C ALA A 438 24.42 15.47 -6.99
N ARG A 439 23.67 14.37 -7.03
CA ARG A 439 23.96 13.23 -7.90
C ARG A 439 23.74 13.57 -9.38
N LEU A 440 22.61 14.20 -9.71
CA LEU A 440 22.29 14.61 -11.08
C LEU A 440 23.34 15.59 -11.62
N ALA A 441 23.74 16.58 -10.82
CA ALA A 441 24.79 17.52 -11.21
C ALA A 441 26.15 16.85 -11.47
N HIS A 442 26.47 15.79 -10.73
CA HIS A 442 27.71 15.04 -10.94
C HIS A 442 27.68 14.13 -12.18
N ARG A 443 26.50 13.63 -12.55
CA ARG A 443 26.35 12.62 -13.62
C ARG A 443 26.01 13.20 -14.98
N LEU A 444 25.20 14.26 -15.01
CA LEU A 444 24.70 14.84 -16.24
C LEU A 444 25.66 15.92 -16.77
N PRO A 445 25.94 15.96 -18.08
CA PRO A 445 26.76 17.00 -18.66
C PRO A 445 26.08 18.38 -18.57
N SER A 446 26.87 19.45 -18.58
CA SER A 446 26.36 20.82 -18.72
C SER A 446 25.55 20.95 -20.01
N GLY A 447 24.32 21.45 -19.91
CA GLY A 447 23.39 21.56 -21.05
C GLY A 447 22.31 20.47 -21.11
N ASP A 448 22.37 19.44 -20.26
CA ASP A 448 21.28 18.48 -20.12
C ASP A 448 20.01 19.18 -19.56
N PRO A 449 18.82 18.98 -20.15
CA PRO A 449 17.59 19.60 -19.68
C PRO A 449 17.26 19.32 -18.21
N VAL A 450 17.61 18.13 -17.70
CA VAL A 450 17.40 17.75 -16.29
C VAL A 450 18.41 18.45 -15.39
N ARG A 451 19.63 18.72 -15.87
CA ARG A 451 20.61 19.52 -15.14
C ARG A 451 20.21 21.01 -15.09
N ALA A 452 19.61 21.53 -16.16
CA ALA A 452 19.21 22.92 -16.26
C ALA A 452 18.15 23.35 -15.21
N VAL A 453 17.36 22.41 -14.66
CA VAL A 453 16.36 22.70 -13.63
C VAL A 453 16.92 22.72 -12.20
N LEU A 454 18.13 22.18 -11.96
CA LEU A 454 18.70 22.04 -10.61
C LEU A 454 18.90 23.37 -9.85
N PRO A 455 19.33 24.48 -10.49
CA PRO A 455 19.39 25.78 -9.82
C PRO A 455 18.02 26.28 -9.35
N GLY A 456 16.97 26.05 -10.14
CA GLY A 456 15.59 26.39 -9.79
C GLY A 456 15.08 25.57 -8.61
N VAL A 457 15.39 24.27 -8.58
CA VAL A 457 15.10 23.38 -7.44
C VAL A 457 15.76 23.89 -6.17
N LEU A 458 17.04 24.29 -6.22
CA LEU A 458 17.74 24.86 -5.06
C LEU A 458 17.09 26.17 -4.58
N GLY A 459 16.63 27.01 -5.50
CA GLY A 459 15.84 28.21 -5.19
C GLY A 459 14.56 27.86 -4.41
N ALA A 460 13.77 26.92 -4.94
CA ALA A 460 12.55 26.46 -4.27
C ALA A 460 12.83 25.90 -2.86
N LEU A 461 13.88 25.07 -2.71
CA LEU A 461 14.28 24.56 -1.39
C LEU A 461 14.62 25.70 -0.40
N ARG A 462 15.35 26.72 -0.85
CA ARG A 462 15.69 27.88 0.00
C ARG A 462 14.44 28.68 0.39
N ASP A 463 13.52 28.88 -0.55
CA ASP A 463 12.27 29.59 -0.29
C ASP A 463 11.42 28.84 0.75
N ARG A 464 11.39 27.50 0.71
CA ARG A 464 10.72 26.67 1.73
C ARG A 464 11.42 26.74 3.09
N LEU A 465 12.75 26.62 3.13
CA LEU A 465 13.49 26.70 4.39
C LEU A 465 13.39 28.09 5.06
N ALA A 466 13.12 29.14 4.29
CA ALA A 466 12.86 30.48 4.80
C ALA A 466 11.45 30.64 5.43
N HIS A 467 10.54 29.67 5.27
CA HIS A 467 9.19 29.77 5.82
C HIS A 467 9.21 29.71 7.37
N PRO A 468 8.71 30.74 8.07
CA PRO A 468 8.88 30.88 9.52
C PRO A 468 8.11 29.81 10.32
N GLY A 469 7.07 29.21 9.74
CA GLY A 469 6.28 28.14 10.35
C GLY A 469 6.83 26.72 10.14
N LEU A 470 7.87 26.55 9.32
CA LEU A 470 8.42 25.23 9.02
C LEU A 470 9.24 24.67 10.19
N LEU A 471 8.97 23.42 10.56
CA LEU A 471 9.79 22.64 11.49
C LEU A 471 10.26 21.36 10.80
N ILE A 472 11.54 21.02 10.98
CA ILE A 472 12.12 19.78 10.47
C ILE A 472 12.62 18.94 11.64
N GLY A 473 12.18 17.67 11.71
CA GLY A 473 12.67 16.72 12.71
C GLY A 473 14.17 16.46 12.55
N LEU A 474 14.90 16.44 13.67
CA LEU A 474 16.36 16.28 13.66
C LEU A 474 16.83 14.83 13.63
N ASP A 475 15.93 13.83 13.63
CA ASP A 475 16.27 12.39 13.60
C ASP A 475 17.36 11.97 14.63
N ARG A 476 17.29 12.54 15.85
CA ARG A 476 18.24 12.26 16.94
C ARG A 476 17.50 11.70 18.15
N GLU A 477 17.51 10.37 18.27
CA GLU A 477 16.84 9.64 19.37
C GLU A 477 17.76 9.42 20.58
N SER A 478 19.09 9.46 20.39
CA SER A 478 20.09 9.11 21.41
C SER A 478 20.73 10.31 22.13
N THR A 479 20.25 11.54 21.89
CA THR A 479 20.80 12.74 22.52
C THR A 479 20.42 12.81 24.00
N ASP A 480 21.40 13.11 24.87
CA ASP A 480 21.15 13.42 26.28
C ASP A 480 20.55 14.84 26.41
N TRP A 481 19.22 14.88 26.43
CA TRP A 481 18.46 16.13 26.49
C TRP A 481 18.57 16.86 27.83
N GLU A 482 18.87 16.14 28.93
CA GLU A 482 19.08 16.78 30.23
C GLU A 482 20.42 17.52 30.26
N ALA A 483 21.49 16.87 29.78
CA ALA A 483 22.79 17.50 29.63
C ALA A 483 22.74 18.68 28.65
N TYR A 484 22.02 18.53 27.53
CA TYR A 484 21.81 19.60 26.57
C TYR A 484 21.10 20.81 27.20
N ARG A 485 19.96 20.62 27.88
CA ARG A 485 19.23 21.74 28.53
C ARG A 485 20.10 22.46 29.56
N LYS A 486 20.88 21.71 30.35
CA LYS A 486 21.82 22.27 31.32
C LYS A 486 22.91 23.12 30.66
N ALA A 487 23.38 22.71 29.48
CA ALA A 487 24.39 23.44 28.72
C ALA A 487 23.81 24.62 27.91
N ALA A 488 22.58 24.49 27.41
CA ALA A 488 21.91 25.49 26.58
C ALA A 488 21.43 26.71 27.39
N GLY A 489 21.21 26.56 28.70
CA GLY A 489 20.79 27.65 29.58
C GLY A 489 19.28 27.93 29.50
N ASP A 490 18.91 29.21 29.63
CA ASP A 490 17.51 29.63 29.57
C ASP A 490 16.95 29.52 28.13
N PRO A 491 15.70 29.08 27.96
CA PRO A 491 15.09 28.98 26.65
C PRO A 491 14.87 30.35 26.01
N THR A 492 15.08 30.41 24.70
CA THR A 492 14.82 31.62 23.89
C THR A 492 13.32 31.93 23.83
N GLU A 493 12.47 30.90 23.84
CA GLU A 493 11.02 31.03 23.81
C GLU A 493 10.37 29.79 24.44
N THR A 494 9.28 29.98 25.14
CA THR A 494 8.42 28.90 25.66
C THR A 494 7.02 29.13 25.13
N GLY A 495 6.47 28.13 24.43
CA GLY A 495 5.12 28.17 23.87
C GLY A 495 4.27 27.01 24.39
N ASP A 496 3.04 26.93 23.89
CA ASP A 496 2.14 25.83 24.23
C ASP A 496 2.63 24.52 23.59
N GLY A 497 3.06 23.57 24.41
CA GLY A 497 3.58 22.27 23.95
C GLY A 497 5.04 22.25 23.46
N PHE A 498 5.78 23.36 23.51
CA PHE A 498 7.17 23.41 23.05
C PHE A 498 8.07 24.41 23.79
N VAL A 499 9.38 24.16 23.75
CA VAL A 499 10.45 25.06 24.22
C VAL A 499 11.49 25.22 23.12
N ARG A 500 11.98 26.44 22.89
CA ARG A 500 12.94 26.75 21.82
C ARG A 500 14.25 27.32 22.36
N TYR A 501 15.37 26.85 21.81
CA TYR A 501 16.73 27.30 22.05
C TYR A 501 17.38 27.67 20.71
N GLY A 502 17.49 28.95 20.41
CA GLY A 502 17.92 29.42 19.09
C GLY A 502 17.02 28.86 17.99
N ALA A 503 17.61 28.12 17.05
CA ALA A 503 16.88 27.42 15.98
C ALA A 503 16.29 26.06 16.40
N VAL A 504 16.70 25.48 17.54
CA VAL A 504 16.26 24.15 18.00
C VAL A 504 14.96 24.27 18.77
N VAL A 505 13.97 23.44 18.42
CA VAL A 505 12.66 23.38 19.09
C VAL A 505 12.45 21.98 19.67
N LEU A 506 12.06 21.89 20.93
CA LEU A 506 11.79 20.65 21.65
C LEU A 506 10.32 20.60 22.08
N GLY A 507 9.64 19.49 21.81
CA GLY A 507 8.30 19.25 22.36
C GLY A 507 8.34 19.02 23.88
N THR A 508 7.36 19.56 24.62
CA THR A 508 7.27 19.41 26.08
C THR A 508 6.41 18.23 26.53
N GLY A 509 5.62 17.64 25.63
CA GLY A 509 4.63 16.61 25.94
C GLY A 509 5.17 15.17 26.00
N THR A 510 6.42 14.92 25.59
CA THR A 510 6.95 13.56 25.41
C THR A 510 8.31 13.39 26.09
N LEU A 511 8.55 12.20 26.65
CA LEU A 511 9.83 11.77 27.20
C LEU A 511 10.26 10.47 26.49
N PRO A 512 11.39 10.45 25.75
CA PRO A 512 12.27 11.58 25.44
C PRO A 512 11.62 12.64 24.51
N PRO A 513 12.04 13.91 24.57
CA PRO A 513 11.48 14.96 23.71
C PRO A 513 11.84 14.72 22.24
N PHE A 514 10.91 14.99 21.33
CA PHE A 514 11.17 14.94 19.89
C PHE A 514 11.85 16.24 19.44
N PRO A 515 13.08 16.19 18.89
CA PRO A 515 13.80 17.40 18.50
C PRO A 515 13.48 17.85 17.08
N ALA A 516 13.29 19.15 16.92
CA ALA A 516 13.07 19.80 15.65
C ALA A 516 14.00 21.00 15.48
N VAL A 517 14.17 21.45 14.23
CA VAL A 517 14.83 22.71 13.89
C VAL A 517 13.87 23.60 13.11
N ARG A 518 13.89 24.90 13.40
CA ARG A 518 13.24 25.95 12.61
C ARG A 518 14.27 26.54 11.64
N PRO A 519 14.26 26.15 10.35
CA PRO A 519 15.35 26.49 9.44
C PRO A 519 15.49 27.99 9.15
N ALA A 520 14.38 28.75 9.23
CA ALA A 520 14.37 30.20 9.06
C ALA A 520 15.22 30.98 10.09
N LEU A 521 15.63 30.33 11.19
CA LEU A 521 16.48 30.90 12.23
C LEU A 521 17.96 30.51 12.08
N LEU A 522 18.31 29.69 11.08
CA LEU A 522 19.70 29.32 10.83
C LEU A 522 20.49 30.48 10.25
N ASP A 523 21.80 30.49 10.53
CA ASP A 523 22.72 31.46 9.96
C ASP A 523 23.00 31.21 8.47
N ALA A 524 23.85 32.06 7.86
CA ALA A 524 24.21 31.93 6.45
C ALA A 524 24.95 30.62 6.10
N ALA A 525 25.47 29.88 7.08
CA ALA A 525 26.06 28.56 6.89
C ALA A 525 25.05 27.42 7.11
N GLY A 526 23.79 27.73 7.39
CA GLY A 526 22.76 26.75 7.69
C GLY A 526 22.98 26.09 9.05
N THR A 527 23.56 26.80 10.02
CA THR A 527 23.82 26.29 11.38
C THR A 527 23.32 27.26 12.45
N ASP A 528 23.35 26.80 13.69
CA ASP A 528 23.05 27.57 14.89
C ASP A 528 23.89 26.99 16.06
N PRO A 529 24.33 27.82 17.03
CA PRO A 529 25.13 27.34 18.16
C PRO A 529 24.44 26.23 18.97
N HIS A 530 23.11 26.33 19.16
CA HIS A 530 22.33 25.33 19.85
C HIS A 530 22.17 24.07 19.01
N LEU A 531 22.02 24.18 17.68
CA LEU A 531 22.04 23.01 16.79
C LEU A 531 23.38 22.26 16.88
N THR A 532 24.49 22.99 16.96
CA THR A 532 25.83 22.39 17.08
C THR A 532 26.02 21.71 18.45
N ALA A 533 25.44 22.29 19.51
CA ALA A 533 25.42 21.70 20.84
C ALA A 533 24.58 20.42 20.91
N VAL A 534 23.45 20.34 20.18
CA VAL A 534 22.63 19.11 20.05
C VAL A 534 23.45 17.95 19.47
N SER A 535 24.32 18.23 18.51
CA SER A 535 25.15 17.19 17.89
C SER A 535 26.28 16.68 18.82
N ALA A 536 26.59 17.36 19.94
CA ALA A 536 27.57 16.94 20.96
C ALA A 536 28.95 16.47 20.43
N GLY A 537 29.41 16.98 19.28
CA GLY A 537 30.66 16.56 18.64
C GLY A 537 30.55 15.31 17.75
N GLU A 538 29.36 14.74 17.62
CA GLU A 538 29.05 13.72 16.63
C GLU A 538 29.05 14.31 15.21
N ARG A 539 29.17 13.43 14.21
CA ARG A 539 29.07 13.84 12.81
C ARG A 539 27.65 14.33 12.51
N PRO A 540 27.50 15.33 11.62
CA PRO A 540 26.19 15.73 11.13
C PRO A 540 25.46 14.54 10.51
N ASN A 541 24.19 14.37 10.85
CA ASN A 541 23.34 13.38 10.21
C ASN A 541 22.88 13.86 8.82
N ALA A 542 22.03 13.06 8.17
CA ALA A 542 21.56 13.37 6.81
C ALA A 542 20.76 14.68 6.75
N VAL A 543 19.94 14.99 7.76
CA VAL A 543 19.14 16.23 7.81
C VAL A 543 20.06 17.44 7.98
N GLU A 544 20.96 17.41 8.97
CA GLU A 544 21.90 18.50 9.24
C GLU A 544 22.84 18.74 8.05
N THR A 545 23.28 17.68 7.37
CA THR A 545 24.10 17.78 6.16
C THR A 545 23.31 18.44 5.01
N ALA A 546 22.05 18.05 4.82
CA ALA A 546 21.20 18.62 3.77
C ALA A 546 20.96 20.12 4.00
N LEU A 547 20.66 20.54 5.24
CA LEU A 547 20.51 21.95 5.60
C LEU A 547 21.77 22.76 5.24
N ARG A 548 22.95 22.30 5.69
CA ARG A 548 24.22 22.99 5.38
C ARG A 548 24.50 23.08 3.88
N LEU A 549 24.23 22.02 3.12
CA LEU A 549 24.44 22.01 1.67
C LEU A 549 23.53 23.00 0.94
N VAL A 550 22.27 23.14 1.34
CA VAL A 550 21.35 24.11 0.71
C VAL A 550 21.86 25.55 0.88
N HIS A 551 22.49 25.87 2.01
CA HIS A 551 23.09 27.20 2.24
C HIS A 551 24.50 27.36 1.64
N ALA A 552 25.19 26.26 1.31
CA ALA A 552 26.56 26.31 0.80
C ALA A 552 26.65 26.90 -0.62
N ARG A 553 27.53 27.89 -0.78
CA ARG A 553 27.84 28.47 -2.10
C ARG A 553 28.42 27.43 -3.07
N THR A 554 29.31 26.56 -2.58
CA THR A 554 29.94 25.49 -3.39
C THR A 554 28.91 24.51 -3.93
N PHE A 555 27.80 24.29 -3.21
CA PHE A 555 26.72 23.45 -3.70
C PHE A 555 25.92 24.14 -4.81
N ALA A 556 25.65 25.44 -4.68
CA ALA A 556 25.03 26.22 -5.76
C ALA A 556 25.90 26.22 -7.04
N GLU A 557 27.23 26.32 -6.88
CA GLU A 557 28.18 26.25 -7.99
C GLU A 557 28.24 24.85 -8.63
N LEU A 558 28.03 23.77 -7.86
CA LEU A 558 27.93 22.42 -8.39
C LEU A 558 26.66 22.22 -9.25
N LEU A 559 25.54 22.83 -8.85
CA LEU A 559 24.25 22.66 -9.52
C LEU A 559 24.10 23.51 -10.79
N ALA A 560 24.92 24.55 -10.96
CA ALA A 560 25.03 25.32 -12.20
C ALA A 560 25.71 24.51 -13.31
#